data_AF-M5BNG3-F1
#
_entry.id   AF-M5BNG3-F1
#
_cell.length_a   1.000
_cell.length_b   1.000
_cell.length_c   1.000
_cell.angle_alpha   90.00
_cell.angle_beta   90.00
_cell.angle_gamma   90.00
#
_symmetry.space_group_name_H-M   'P 1'
#
loop_
_entity.id
_entity.type
_entity.pdbx_description
1 polymer ?
#
loop_
_entity_poly.entity_id
_entity_poly.type
_entity_poly.pdbx_seq_one_letter_code
_entity_poly.pdbx_strand_id
1 'polypeptide(L)'
;MATQTVTVTKATAEGLPGFCDECGPEDRLCKQYGQHNLERSRAYEGPNTRLRRVLQKAADGHPINIGVLGGSVTAGHGVLHPEYWTDMFFDWWNTTFPHEKNIFINGAVPATTTEYYSVCALEHIDEDVDLVIIEMAINDQRHVATLQYTVTYSCIAVVSAQVIALSFDTITMGGDLHTGVNEYYDIPTVSLRNVVLYHVLENAHLDRDMFHRLPPFQEDSQEDLRHINRVGHKIMADLLIAYMQRQICAQGRLKANPSVLEYQSPGNTIPGPEELNEMPRLGMFRKYVRNEREVSIKTTCLSTRSKKHPLKPIRQEGWVEWAWKEKSYVIAKEPGARATFAIDVGTIGVIKISYLKSKTFGLGNVKCWVDNNESSARVIEGWWNEDGLNLSRFAISQ
;
A
#
# COMPACT_ATOMS: atom_id res chain seq x y z
N MET A 1 -44.26 16.00 -27.76
CA MET A 1 -43.02 15.21 -27.72
C MET A 1 -41.86 16.20 -27.66
N ALA A 2 -41.16 16.27 -26.53
CA ALA A 2 -39.96 17.09 -26.44
C ALA A 2 -38.82 16.31 -27.10
N THR A 3 -38.30 16.82 -28.21
CA THR A 3 -37.13 16.28 -28.89
C THR A 3 -35.94 16.49 -27.96
N GLN A 4 -35.53 15.46 -27.22
CA GLN A 4 -34.25 15.47 -26.50
C GLN A 4 -33.15 15.51 -27.55
N THR A 5 -32.56 16.69 -27.74
CA THR A 5 -31.31 16.85 -28.47
C THR A 5 -30.24 16.14 -27.63
N VAL A 6 -29.80 14.97 -28.06
CA VAL A 6 -28.68 14.27 -27.44
C VAL A 6 -27.42 15.04 -27.81
N THR A 7 -26.99 15.94 -26.93
CA THR A 7 -25.71 16.62 -27.07
C THR A 7 -24.61 15.59 -26.89
N VAL A 8 -23.93 15.24 -27.98
CA VAL A 8 -22.77 14.34 -27.94
C VAL A 8 -21.68 15.04 -27.12
N THR A 9 -21.20 14.38 -26.05
CA THR A 9 -20.15 14.93 -25.18
C THR A 9 -18.82 14.97 -25.94
N LYS A 10 -17.90 15.86 -25.53
CA LYS A 10 -16.57 15.94 -26.15
C LYS A 10 -15.83 14.60 -26.11
N ALA A 11 -15.93 13.89 -24.99
CA ALA A 11 -15.35 12.56 -24.81
C ALA A 11 -15.92 11.52 -25.78
N THR A 12 -17.25 11.48 -25.95
CA THR A 12 -17.89 10.54 -26.89
C THR A 12 -17.55 10.84 -28.34
N ALA A 13 -17.35 12.12 -28.70
CA ALA A 13 -16.83 12.50 -30.02
C ALA A 13 -15.38 12.03 -30.25
N GLU A 14 -14.59 11.86 -29.19
CA GLU A 14 -13.22 11.33 -29.21
C GLU A 14 -13.17 9.78 -29.05
N GLY A 15 -14.32 9.11 -28.97
CA GLY A 15 -14.40 7.66 -28.71
C GLY A 15 -13.97 7.25 -27.30
N LEU A 16 -13.91 8.20 -26.37
CA LEU A 16 -13.54 7.98 -24.97
C LEU A 16 -14.78 7.76 -24.08
N PRO A 17 -14.63 7.07 -22.93
CA PRO A 17 -15.70 6.96 -21.95
C PRO A 17 -16.24 8.33 -21.52
N GLY A 18 -17.53 8.40 -21.19
CA GLY A 18 -18.21 9.64 -20.80
C GLY A 18 -17.56 10.38 -19.63
N PHE A 19 -17.00 9.65 -18.66
CA PHE A 19 -16.28 10.22 -17.51
C PHE A 19 -14.97 10.93 -17.91
N CYS A 20 -14.53 10.86 -19.17
CA CYS A 20 -13.36 11.60 -19.66
C CYS A 20 -13.65 13.07 -19.94
N ASP A 21 -14.92 13.47 -19.98
CA ASP A 21 -15.31 14.88 -19.91
C ASP A 21 -15.29 15.30 -18.43
N GLU A 22 -14.19 15.93 -18.01
CA GLU A 22 -13.91 16.22 -16.59
C GLU A 22 -15.04 17.01 -15.96
N CYS A 23 -15.66 16.45 -14.91
CA CYS A 23 -16.82 17.03 -14.23
C CYS A 23 -18.04 17.25 -15.14
N GLY A 24 -18.06 16.61 -16.31
CA GLY A 24 -19.16 16.58 -17.24
C GLY A 24 -20.32 15.72 -16.76
N PRO A 25 -21.39 15.57 -17.58
CA PRO A 25 -22.62 14.89 -17.17
C PRO A 25 -22.42 13.43 -16.71
N GLU A 26 -21.43 12.73 -17.24
CA GLU A 26 -21.18 11.31 -16.99
C GLU A 26 -20.05 11.07 -15.97
N ASP A 27 -19.33 12.11 -15.54
CA ASP A 27 -18.32 12.03 -14.48
C ASP A 27 -19.00 12.12 -13.09
N ARG A 28 -19.48 10.97 -12.63
CA ARG A 28 -20.20 10.85 -11.34
C ARG A 28 -19.31 11.16 -10.15
N LEU A 29 -18.02 10.80 -10.20
CA LEU A 29 -17.11 10.97 -9.08
C LEU A 29 -16.70 12.44 -8.91
N CYS A 30 -16.45 13.17 -10.00
CA CYS A 30 -16.27 14.63 -9.86
C CYS A 30 -17.54 15.31 -9.38
N LYS A 31 -18.74 14.89 -9.81
CA LYS A 31 -19.99 15.47 -9.27
C LYS A 31 -20.15 15.23 -7.76
N GLN A 32 -19.71 14.08 -7.27
CA GLN A 32 -19.83 13.72 -5.86
C GLN A 32 -18.80 14.44 -4.99
N TYR A 33 -17.55 14.55 -5.45
CA TYR A 33 -16.44 15.06 -4.64
C TYR A 33 -16.00 16.48 -5.00
N GLY A 34 -16.39 16.97 -6.17
CA GLY A 34 -15.89 18.20 -6.75
C GLY A 34 -14.46 18.05 -7.30
N GLN A 35 -14.14 18.85 -8.32
CA GLN A 35 -12.84 18.80 -8.99
C GLN A 35 -11.70 18.96 -7.97
N HIS A 36 -11.75 19.99 -7.13
CA HIS A 36 -10.66 20.35 -6.21
C HIS A 36 -10.29 19.22 -5.24
N ASN A 37 -11.25 18.43 -4.74
CA ASN A 37 -10.94 17.30 -3.87
C ASN A 37 -10.33 16.12 -4.65
N LEU A 38 -10.79 15.87 -5.88
CA LEU A 38 -10.15 14.91 -6.77
C LEU A 38 -8.74 15.35 -7.18
N GLU A 39 -8.45 16.65 -7.21
CA GLU A 39 -7.09 17.13 -7.44
C GLU A 39 -6.20 16.96 -6.20
N ARG A 40 -6.73 17.31 -5.02
CA ARG A 40 -6.03 17.13 -3.74
C ARG A 40 -5.69 15.66 -3.46
N SER A 41 -6.52 14.73 -3.91
CA SER A 41 -6.25 13.30 -3.72
C SER A 41 -5.03 12.82 -4.51
N ARG A 42 -4.62 13.52 -5.57
CA ARG A 42 -3.47 13.16 -6.41
C ARG A 42 -2.18 13.69 -5.78
N ALA A 43 -1.71 13.04 -4.72
CA ALA A 43 -0.51 13.47 -3.98
C ALA A 43 0.75 13.43 -4.84
N TYR A 44 0.85 12.46 -5.75
CA TYR A 44 1.85 12.41 -6.81
C TYR A 44 1.23 11.71 -8.01
N GLU A 45 1.28 12.33 -9.20
CA GLU A 45 0.73 11.69 -10.40
C GLU A 45 1.82 10.93 -11.15
N GLY A 46 2.94 11.56 -11.49
CA GLY A 46 4.01 10.95 -12.27
C GLY A 46 3.59 10.54 -13.69
N PRO A 47 4.47 9.86 -14.44
CA PRO A 47 4.20 9.51 -15.85
C PRO A 47 3.14 8.41 -16.06
N ASN A 48 2.90 7.57 -15.06
CA ASN A 48 1.94 6.45 -15.10
C ASN A 48 2.18 5.39 -16.19
N THR A 49 3.39 5.29 -16.76
CA THR A 49 3.68 4.39 -17.89
C THR A 49 3.30 2.93 -17.60
N ARG A 50 3.68 2.43 -16.42
CA ARG A 50 3.38 1.06 -16.01
C ARG A 50 1.90 0.83 -15.75
N LEU A 51 1.24 1.76 -15.05
CA LEU A 51 -0.19 1.67 -14.76
C LEU A 51 -1.01 1.72 -16.06
N ARG A 52 -0.69 2.64 -16.97
CA ARG A 52 -1.36 2.75 -18.26
C ARG A 52 -1.17 1.51 -19.14
N ARG A 53 -0.02 0.82 -19.05
CA ARG A 53 0.18 -0.49 -19.69
C ARG A 53 -0.79 -1.54 -19.14
N VAL A 54 -1.00 -1.59 -17.82
CA VAL A 54 -1.97 -2.52 -17.20
C VAL A 54 -3.40 -2.19 -17.62
N LEU A 55 -3.79 -0.92 -17.56
CA LEU A 55 -5.10 -0.47 -18.02
C LEU A 55 -5.31 -0.78 -19.51
N GLN A 56 -4.26 -0.67 -20.32
CA GLN A 56 -4.31 -1.04 -21.73
C GLN A 56 -4.51 -2.54 -21.92
N LYS A 57 -3.73 -3.37 -21.22
CA LYS A 57 -3.89 -4.83 -21.20
C LYS A 57 -5.33 -5.23 -20.84
N ALA A 58 -5.91 -4.57 -19.83
CA ALA A 58 -7.29 -4.78 -19.40
C ALA A 58 -8.30 -4.39 -20.48
N ALA A 59 -8.12 -3.21 -21.09
CA ALA A 59 -8.96 -2.73 -22.19
C ALA A 59 -8.91 -3.61 -23.44
N ASP A 60 -7.78 -4.29 -23.65
CA ASP A 60 -7.60 -5.27 -24.74
C ASP A 60 -8.23 -6.65 -24.40
N GLY A 61 -8.93 -6.78 -23.27
CA GLY A 61 -9.65 -7.98 -22.89
C GLY A 61 -8.77 -9.12 -22.36
N HIS A 62 -7.58 -8.80 -21.84
CA HIS A 62 -6.71 -9.78 -21.19
C HIS A 62 -6.97 -9.81 -19.67
N PRO A 63 -6.73 -10.95 -18.99
CA PRO A 63 -6.92 -11.03 -17.56
C PRO A 63 -5.87 -10.20 -16.81
N ILE A 64 -6.29 -9.66 -15.66
CA ILE A 64 -5.46 -8.84 -14.80
C ILE A 64 -5.38 -9.44 -13.40
N ASN A 65 -4.15 -9.56 -12.90
CA ASN A 65 -3.87 -9.96 -11.52
C ASN A 65 -3.57 -8.71 -10.68
N ILE A 66 -4.41 -8.41 -9.68
CA ILE A 66 -4.24 -7.28 -8.77
C ILE A 66 -3.97 -7.79 -7.35
N GLY A 67 -2.81 -7.41 -6.81
CA GLY A 67 -2.47 -7.63 -5.40
C GLY A 67 -2.59 -6.34 -4.60
N VAL A 68 -3.08 -6.42 -3.37
CA VAL A 68 -3.08 -5.29 -2.43
C VAL A 68 -2.27 -5.67 -1.20
N LEU A 69 -1.27 -4.85 -0.88
CA LEU A 69 -0.48 -4.97 0.34
C LEU A 69 -0.84 -3.83 1.27
N GLY A 70 -1.32 -4.14 2.47
CA GLY A 70 -1.77 -3.10 3.37
C GLY A 70 -1.80 -3.46 4.85
N GLY A 71 -2.18 -2.47 5.66
CA GLY A 71 -2.31 -2.56 7.10
C GLY A 71 -3.69 -3.02 7.58
N SER A 72 -4.06 -2.61 8.80
CA SER A 72 -5.34 -2.99 9.41
C SER A 72 -6.55 -2.39 8.70
N VAL A 73 -6.44 -1.16 8.17
CA VAL A 73 -7.51 -0.52 7.39
C VAL A 73 -7.80 -1.35 6.14
N THR A 74 -6.78 -1.68 5.35
CA THR A 74 -6.95 -2.54 4.17
C THR A 74 -7.46 -3.95 4.50
N ALA A 75 -7.10 -4.51 5.66
CA ALA A 75 -7.66 -5.77 6.15
C ALA A 75 -9.12 -5.68 6.65
N GLY A 76 -9.74 -4.48 6.60
CA GLY A 76 -11.15 -4.27 6.94
C GLY A 76 -11.42 -3.90 8.40
N HIS A 77 -10.43 -3.41 9.15
CA HIS A 77 -10.65 -3.00 10.53
C HIS A 77 -11.67 -1.86 10.62
N GLY A 78 -12.72 -2.05 11.43
CA GLY A 78 -13.77 -1.04 11.65
C GLY A 78 -14.95 -1.12 10.67
N VAL A 79 -14.94 -2.07 9.74
CA VAL A 79 -16.00 -2.30 8.74
C VAL A 79 -16.25 -3.80 8.52
N LEU A 80 -17.36 -4.16 7.88
CA LEU A 80 -17.68 -5.55 7.55
C LEU A 80 -17.62 -5.75 6.03
N HIS A 81 -17.21 -6.93 5.56
CA HIS A 81 -17.32 -7.26 4.15
C HIS A 81 -18.80 -7.14 3.67
N PRO A 82 -19.08 -6.55 2.49
CA PRO A 82 -18.16 -6.04 1.45
C PRO A 82 -17.87 -4.53 1.51
N GLU A 83 -17.86 -3.92 2.70
CA GLU A 83 -17.60 -2.49 2.89
C GLU A 83 -16.10 -2.14 2.86
N TYR A 84 -15.22 -3.07 2.45
CA TYR A 84 -13.79 -2.78 2.33
C TYR A 84 -13.56 -1.92 1.09
N TRP A 85 -12.57 -1.03 1.15
CA TRP A 85 -12.27 -0.20 -0.01
C TRP A 85 -11.75 -1.07 -1.17
N THR A 86 -11.08 -2.18 -0.84
CA THR A 86 -10.61 -3.18 -1.81
C THR A 86 -11.77 -3.87 -2.50
N ASP A 87 -12.83 -4.24 -1.77
CA ASP A 87 -13.98 -4.95 -2.34
C ASP A 87 -14.72 -4.05 -3.34
N MET A 88 -14.95 -2.79 -2.98
CA MET A 88 -15.55 -1.80 -3.87
C MET A 88 -14.69 -1.52 -5.10
N PHE A 89 -13.36 -1.44 -4.93
CA PHE A 89 -12.44 -1.22 -6.05
C PHE A 89 -12.39 -2.44 -7.00
N PHE A 90 -12.36 -3.66 -6.45
CA PHE A 90 -12.37 -4.89 -7.23
C PHE A 90 -13.70 -5.12 -7.96
N ASP A 91 -14.82 -4.78 -7.34
CA ASP A 91 -16.14 -4.80 -7.99
C ASP A 91 -16.21 -3.82 -9.16
N TRP A 92 -15.72 -2.59 -8.96
CA TRP A 92 -15.59 -1.61 -10.04
C TRP A 92 -14.68 -2.12 -11.17
N TRP A 93 -13.54 -2.74 -10.82
CA TRP A 93 -12.63 -3.28 -11.83
C TRP A 93 -13.28 -4.37 -12.66
N ASN A 94 -13.92 -5.36 -12.03
CA ASN A 94 -14.60 -6.44 -12.76
C ASN A 94 -15.79 -5.96 -13.58
N THR A 95 -16.46 -4.89 -13.14
CA THR A 95 -17.53 -4.26 -13.92
C THR A 95 -16.97 -3.52 -15.14
N THR A 96 -15.80 -2.88 -15.00
CA THR A 96 -15.19 -2.06 -16.06
C THR A 96 -14.40 -2.90 -17.07
N PHE A 97 -13.70 -3.93 -16.61
CA PHE A 97 -12.87 -4.84 -17.40
C PHE A 97 -13.23 -6.31 -17.09
N PRO A 98 -14.42 -6.77 -17.50
CA PRO A 98 -14.90 -8.10 -17.17
C PRO A 98 -14.04 -9.18 -17.83
N HIS A 99 -13.47 -10.06 -17.01
CA HIS A 99 -12.79 -11.27 -17.47
C HIS A 99 -12.89 -12.38 -16.41
N GLU A 100 -13.26 -13.59 -16.84
CA GLU A 100 -13.45 -14.75 -15.94
C GLU A 100 -12.17 -15.23 -15.21
N LYS A 101 -11.01 -14.66 -15.55
CA LYS A 101 -9.68 -15.04 -15.05
C LYS A 101 -8.97 -13.87 -14.37
N ASN A 102 -9.67 -12.77 -14.11
CA ASN A 102 -9.14 -11.73 -13.23
C ASN A 102 -8.91 -12.33 -11.84
N ILE A 103 -7.76 -12.04 -11.23
CA ILE A 103 -7.41 -12.49 -9.88
C ILE A 103 -7.20 -11.27 -9.01
N PHE A 104 -7.95 -11.16 -7.92
CA PHE A 104 -7.83 -10.06 -6.96
C PHE A 104 -7.50 -10.60 -5.58
N ILE A 105 -6.42 -10.11 -5.01
CA ILE A 105 -5.90 -10.57 -3.71
C ILE A 105 -5.77 -9.39 -2.77
N ASN A 106 -6.56 -9.39 -1.69
CA ASN A 106 -6.29 -8.55 -0.53
C ASN A 106 -5.29 -9.29 0.38
N GLY A 107 -4.01 -8.98 0.21
CA GLY A 107 -2.89 -9.54 0.98
C GLY A 107 -2.55 -8.74 2.23
N ALA A 108 -3.49 -7.97 2.79
CA ALA A 108 -3.23 -7.11 3.92
C ALA A 108 -3.02 -7.88 5.23
N VAL A 109 -2.07 -7.39 6.03
CA VAL A 109 -1.68 -7.97 7.31
C VAL A 109 -1.73 -6.88 8.39
N PRO A 110 -2.68 -6.93 9.33
CA PRO A 110 -2.82 -5.92 10.36
C PRO A 110 -1.57 -5.70 11.20
N ALA A 111 -1.33 -4.44 11.55
CA ALA A 111 -0.22 -3.99 12.41
C ALA A 111 1.19 -4.36 11.90
N THR A 112 1.36 -4.54 10.58
CA THR A 112 2.68 -4.66 9.92
C THR A 112 3.12 -3.34 9.30
N THR A 113 4.36 -3.25 8.82
CA THR A 113 4.95 -2.07 8.15
C THR A 113 5.49 -2.47 6.78
N THR A 114 5.93 -1.53 5.95
CA THR A 114 6.59 -1.85 4.67
C THR A 114 7.86 -2.67 4.86
N GLU A 115 8.48 -2.59 6.04
CA GLU A 115 9.60 -3.46 6.40
C GLU A 115 9.21 -4.95 6.39
N TYR A 116 8.00 -5.29 6.79
CA TYR A 116 7.48 -6.66 6.66
C TYR A 116 7.41 -7.08 5.20
N TYR A 117 6.75 -6.28 4.37
CA TYR A 117 6.52 -6.59 2.97
C TYR A 117 7.80 -6.54 2.12
N SER A 118 8.82 -5.79 2.55
CA SER A 118 10.14 -5.80 1.89
C SER A 118 10.77 -7.19 1.80
N VAL A 119 10.36 -8.10 2.68
CA VAL A 119 10.81 -9.50 2.72
C VAL A 119 9.67 -10.46 2.39
N CYS A 120 8.44 -10.16 2.82
CA CYS A 120 7.34 -11.12 2.83
C CYS A 120 6.19 -10.80 1.86
N ALA A 121 6.34 -9.85 0.93
CA ALA A 121 5.26 -9.49 -0.02
C ALA A 121 4.70 -10.72 -0.77
N LEU A 122 5.57 -11.56 -1.33
CA LEU A 122 5.18 -12.74 -2.13
C LEU A 122 4.50 -13.86 -1.31
N GLU A 123 4.51 -13.75 0.02
CA GLU A 123 3.73 -14.64 0.88
C GLU A 123 2.23 -14.28 0.85
N HIS A 124 1.88 -13.04 0.48
CA HIS A 124 0.53 -12.48 0.55
C HIS A 124 -0.07 -12.11 -0.81
N ILE A 125 0.76 -11.96 -1.83
CA ILE A 125 0.35 -11.78 -3.23
C ILE A 125 1.10 -12.77 -4.12
N ASP A 126 0.70 -12.87 -5.38
CA ASP A 126 1.38 -13.73 -6.34
C ASP A 126 2.52 -13.01 -7.07
N GLU A 127 3.46 -13.78 -7.62
CA GLU A 127 4.63 -13.25 -8.31
C GLU A 127 4.28 -12.64 -9.68
N ASP A 128 3.20 -13.10 -10.31
CA ASP A 128 2.74 -12.69 -11.64
C ASP A 128 1.68 -11.57 -11.61
N VAL A 129 1.66 -10.76 -10.55
CA VAL A 129 0.75 -9.61 -10.45
C VAL A 129 1.07 -8.54 -11.51
N ASP A 130 0.02 -7.99 -12.11
CA ASP A 130 0.13 -6.87 -13.06
C ASP A 130 0.16 -5.53 -12.32
N LEU A 131 -0.64 -5.41 -11.26
CA LEU A 131 -0.80 -4.21 -10.44
C LEU A 131 -0.72 -4.55 -8.95
N VAL A 132 0.08 -3.77 -8.22
CA VAL A 132 0.13 -3.79 -6.76
C VAL A 132 -0.34 -2.45 -6.21
N ILE A 133 -1.33 -2.46 -5.31
CA ILE A 133 -1.72 -1.29 -4.52
C ILE A 133 -1.13 -1.42 -3.11
N ILE A 134 -0.38 -0.41 -2.66
CA ILE A 134 0.26 -0.41 -1.35
C ILE A 134 -0.41 0.63 -0.44
N GLU A 135 -0.90 0.20 0.72
CA GLU A 135 -1.53 1.06 1.74
C GLU A 135 -0.87 0.84 3.10
N MET A 136 0.15 1.65 3.41
CA MET A 136 0.95 1.51 4.65
C MET A 136 1.23 2.84 5.36
N ALA A 137 0.59 3.92 4.91
CA ALA A 137 0.98 5.29 5.29
C ALA A 137 0.72 5.64 6.76
N ILE A 138 -0.19 4.91 7.43
CA ILE A 138 -0.43 5.04 8.87
C ILE A 138 0.32 3.99 9.71
N ASN A 139 0.99 3.04 9.05
CA ASN A 139 1.71 1.95 9.69
C ASN A 139 3.20 2.26 9.83
N ASP A 140 3.78 2.89 8.80
CA ASP A 140 5.19 3.24 8.76
C ASP A 140 5.49 4.49 9.57
N GLN A 141 6.57 4.43 10.34
CA GLN A 141 7.11 5.56 11.10
C GLN A 141 8.35 6.13 10.38
N ARG A 142 9.00 7.16 10.94
CA ARG A 142 10.03 8.01 10.30
C ARG A 142 11.27 7.33 9.67
N HIS A 143 11.34 5.99 9.63
CA HIS A 143 12.38 5.22 8.96
C HIS A 143 11.82 4.44 7.75
N VAL A 144 11.36 5.14 6.71
CA VAL A 144 10.71 4.56 5.50
C VAL A 144 11.72 4.09 4.44
N ALA A 145 12.96 3.76 4.82
CA ALA A 145 13.96 3.25 3.89
C ALA A 145 13.57 1.91 3.24
N THR A 146 12.50 1.28 3.73
CA THR A 146 12.06 -0.07 3.37
C THR A 146 11.11 -0.14 2.19
N LEU A 147 10.43 0.96 1.82
CA LEU A 147 9.55 0.97 0.65
C LEU A 147 10.32 0.69 -0.65
N GLN A 148 11.61 1.07 -0.70
CA GLN A 148 12.51 0.77 -1.81
C GLN A 148 12.50 -0.71 -2.21
N TYR A 149 12.51 -1.62 -1.23
CA TYR A 149 12.68 -3.05 -1.48
C TYR A 149 11.40 -3.73 -1.97
N THR A 150 10.23 -3.19 -1.59
CA THR A 150 8.92 -3.70 -2.04
C THR A 150 8.67 -3.41 -3.53
N VAL A 151 9.35 -2.41 -4.11
CA VAL A 151 9.10 -1.88 -5.47
C VAL A 151 10.12 -2.41 -6.50
N THR A 152 10.95 -3.39 -6.14
CA THR A 152 12.11 -3.81 -6.96
C THR A 152 11.80 -4.70 -8.18
N TYR A 153 10.53 -4.99 -8.47
CA TYR A 153 10.15 -5.70 -9.70
C TYR A 153 9.90 -4.68 -10.82
N SER A 154 10.89 -4.50 -11.70
CA SER A 154 10.93 -3.46 -12.75
C SER A 154 9.74 -3.47 -13.73
N CYS A 155 8.97 -4.56 -13.82
CA CYS A 155 7.83 -4.70 -14.73
C CYS A 155 6.46 -4.50 -14.08
N ILE A 156 6.35 -4.41 -12.75
CA ILE A 156 5.05 -4.37 -12.06
C ILE A 156 4.58 -2.91 -11.94
N ALA A 157 3.29 -2.66 -12.17
CA ALA A 157 2.70 -1.36 -11.88
C ALA A 157 2.42 -1.26 -10.37
N VAL A 158 2.81 -0.16 -9.74
CA VAL A 158 2.57 0.07 -8.32
C VAL A 158 1.80 1.38 -8.14
N VAL A 159 0.79 1.36 -7.29
CA VAL A 159 0.04 2.55 -6.85
C VAL A 159 0.10 2.63 -5.34
N SER A 160 0.47 3.79 -4.80
CA SER A 160 0.41 4.05 -3.36
C SER A 160 -0.97 4.60 -3.00
N ALA A 161 -1.70 3.88 -2.17
CA ALA A 161 -2.90 4.36 -1.50
C ALA A 161 -2.53 4.89 -0.11
N GLN A 162 -3.03 6.07 0.27
CA GLN A 162 -2.76 6.65 1.57
C GLN A 162 -4.06 6.96 2.31
N VAL A 163 -4.22 6.39 3.49
CA VAL A 163 -5.33 6.65 4.41
C VAL A 163 -4.89 7.62 5.53
N ILE A 164 -5.83 8.02 6.38
CA ILE A 164 -5.61 8.98 7.47
C ILE A 164 -5.78 8.33 8.84
N ALA A 165 -4.98 8.77 9.81
CA ALA A 165 -5.14 8.48 11.23
C ALA A 165 -4.72 9.71 12.05
N LEU A 166 -5.48 10.02 13.09
CA LEU A 166 -5.29 11.18 13.97
C LEU A 166 -4.88 10.80 15.40
N SER A 167 -4.73 9.50 15.69
CA SER A 167 -4.37 8.97 17.01
C SER A 167 -2.85 8.94 17.30
N PHE A 168 -2.00 9.39 16.36
CA PHE A 168 -0.55 9.42 16.52
C PHE A 168 -0.06 10.78 17.03
N ASP A 169 1.16 10.82 17.58
CA ASP A 169 1.78 12.03 18.14
C ASP A 169 1.96 13.17 17.12
N THR A 170 1.90 12.87 15.82
CA THR A 170 2.12 13.85 14.75
C THR A 170 1.12 13.67 13.62
N ILE A 171 0.61 14.78 13.10
CA ILE A 171 -0.33 14.81 11.96
C ILE A 171 0.29 14.36 10.63
N THR A 172 1.62 14.19 10.58
CA THR A 172 2.36 13.77 9.39
C THR A 172 2.08 12.32 8.98
N MET A 173 1.50 11.52 9.88
CA MET A 173 1.10 10.14 9.59
C MET A 173 0.00 10.10 8.54
N GLY A 174 -0.01 9.06 7.70
CA GLY A 174 -0.99 8.89 6.63
C GLY A 174 -0.61 9.50 5.28
N GLY A 175 0.66 9.84 5.05
CA GLY A 175 1.14 10.09 3.69
C GLY A 175 2.51 10.74 3.57
N ASP A 176 2.78 11.76 4.41
CA ASP A 176 3.94 12.65 4.22
C ASP A 176 5.27 11.90 4.23
N LEU A 177 5.36 10.82 5.02
CA LEU A 177 6.57 9.99 5.12
C LEU A 177 6.86 9.16 3.86
N HIS A 178 5.85 8.92 3.02
CA HIS A 178 6.00 8.11 1.80
C HIS A 178 6.26 8.97 0.56
N THR A 179 5.84 10.25 0.56
CA THR A 179 5.83 11.12 -0.62
C THR A 179 7.20 11.17 -1.32
N GLY A 180 8.28 11.46 -0.60
CA GLY A 180 9.61 11.55 -1.22
C GLY A 180 10.10 10.24 -1.82
N VAL A 181 9.70 9.09 -1.26
CA VAL A 181 10.05 7.77 -1.82
C VAL A 181 9.19 7.47 -3.05
N ASN A 182 7.90 7.81 -3.01
CA ASN A 182 6.98 7.62 -4.13
C ASN A 182 7.39 8.48 -5.34
N GLU A 183 7.76 9.73 -5.12
CA GLU A 183 8.29 10.63 -6.16
C GLU A 183 9.58 10.07 -6.77
N TYR A 184 10.51 9.59 -5.93
CA TYR A 184 11.79 9.05 -6.39
C TYR A 184 11.64 7.86 -7.33
N TYR A 185 10.65 6.98 -7.09
CA TYR A 185 10.41 5.76 -7.87
C TYR A 185 9.25 5.88 -8.86
N ASP A 186 8.76 7.08 -9.13
CA ASP A 186 7.63 7.35 -10.02
C ASP A 186 6.36 6.55 -9.67
N ILE A 187 6.05 6.42 -8.38
CA ILE A 187 4.89 5.68 -7.87
C ILE A 187 3.69 6.61 -7.74
N PRO A 188 2.67 6.50 -8.62
CA PRO A 188 1.45 7.29 -8.48
C PRO A 188 0.81 7.10 -7.10
N THR A 189 0.42 8.21 -6.48
CA THR A 189 -0.05 8.26 -5.11
C THR A 189 -1.43 8.89 -5.01
N VAL A 190 -2.39 8.13 -4.49
CA VAL A 190 -3.76 8.55 -4.20
C VAL A 190 -3.93 8.67 -2.68
N SER A 191 -4.31 9.85 -2.20
CA SER A 191 -4.34 10.18 -0.78
C SER A 191 -5.72 10.62 -0.31
N LEU A 192 -6.37 9.76 0.49
CA LEU A 192 -7.56 10.12 1.27
C LEU A 192 -7.22 11.21 2.29
N ARG A 193 -6.03 11.13 2.89
CA ARG A 193 -5.56 12.11 3.88
C ARG A 193 -5.59 13.53 3.33
N ASN A 194 -5.06 13.76 2.13
CA ASN A 194 -5.00 15.10 1.55
C ASN A 194 -6.39 15.70 1.28
N VAL A 195 -7.41 14.85 1.10
CA VAL A 195 -8.80 15.30 0.98
C VAL A 195 -9.40 15.57 2.35
N VAL A 196 -9.36 14.58 3.25
CA VAL A 196 -10.11 14.60 4.51
C VAL A 196 -9.48 15.51 5.55
N LEU A 197 -8.14 15.52 5.69
CA LEU A 197 -7.45 16.21 6.77
C LEU A 197 -7.77 17.71 6.81
N TYR A 198 -7.78 18.36 5.64
CA TYR A 198 -8.11 19.78 5.54
C TYR A 198 -9.48 20.10 6.13
N HIS A 199 -10.48 19.26 5.83
CA HIS A 199 -11.85 19.49 6.27
C HIS A 199 -12.05 19.16 7.74
N VAL A 200 -11.42 18.09 8.24
CA VAL A 200 -11.49 17.72 9.67
C VAL A 200 -10.80 18.75 10.57
N LEU A 201 -9.67 19.33 10.14
CA LEU A 201 -8.98 20.37 10.92
C LEU A 201 -9.81 21.65 11.02
N GLU A 202 -10.53 22.02 9.97
CA GLU A 202 -11.42 23.19 9.98
C GLU A 202 -12.75 22.89 10.69
N ASN A 203 -13.25 21.65 10.58
CA ASN A 203 -14.54 21.22 11.08
C ASN A 203 -14.38 19.95 11.91
N ALA A 204 -14.03 20.12 13.20
CA ALA A 204 -13.68 19.00 14.08
C ALA A 204 -14.72 17.88 14.12
N HIS A 205 -16.03 18.19 14.07
CA HIS A 205 -17.11 17.21 14.11
C HIS A 205 -17.09 16.17 12.96
N LEU A 206 -16.38 16.45 11.87
CA LEU A 206 -16.23 15.52 10.76
C LEU A 206 -15.37 14.30 11.12
N ASP A 207 -14.63 14.32 12.22
CA ASP A 207 -13.94 13.13 12.72
C ASP A 207 -14.93 11.97 12.99
N ARG A 208 -16.09 12.27 13.59
CA ARG A 208 -17.17 11.31 13.86
C ARG A 208 -17.75 10.68 12.61
N ASP A 209 -17.73 11.42 11.50
CA ASP A 209 -18.24 10.96 10.21
C ASP A 209 -17.22 10.11 9.44
N MET A 210 -15.93 10.24 9.75
CA MET A 210 -14.84 9.60 9.02
C MET A 210 -14.22 8.41 9.74
N PHE A 211 -14.23 8.39 11.06
CA PHE A 211 -13.54 7.38 11.87
C PHE A 211 -14.50 6.37 12.50
N HIS A 212 -13.98 5.18 12.80
CA HIS A 212 -14.70 4.09 13.46
C HIS A 212 -14.98 4.46 14.92
N ARG A 213 -15.93 3.78 15.56
CA ARG A 213 -16.27 3.98 16.98
C ARG A 213 -15.74 2.82 17.82
N LEU A 214 -15.27 3.10 19.02
CA LEU A 214 -14.90 2.07 19.99
C LEU A 214 -16.15 1.46 20.65
N PRO A 215 -16.05 0.26 21.25
CA PRO A 215 -17.14 -0.31 22.05
C PRO A 215 -17.65 0.69 23.11
N PRO A 216 -18.97 0.80 23.35
CA PRO A 216 -20.04 -0.11 22.92
C PRO A 216 -20.65 0.18 21.53
N PHE A 217 -20.00 0.98 20.67
CA PHE A 217 -20.46 1.29 19.31
C PHE A 217 -21.79 2.07 19.23
N GLN A 218 -22.06 2.88 20.26
CA GLN A 218 -23.19 3.81 20.31
C GLN A 218 -22.82 5.15 19.65
N GLU A 219 -23.80 6.02 19.40
CA GLU A 219 -23.60 7.30 18.72
C GLU A 219 -22.63 8.23 19.45
N ASP A 220 -22.62 8.16 20.78
CA ASP A 220 -21.77 8.92 21.70
C ASP A 220 -20.48 8.18 22.10
N SER A 221 -20.22 7.00 21.53
CA SER A 221 -18.99 6.25 21.79
C SER A 221 -17.76 6.97 21.24
N GLN A 222 -16.66 6.88 21.97
CA GLN A 222 -15.37 7.45 21.57
C GLN A 222 -14.93 6.94 20.20
N GLU A 223 -14.32 7.82 19.43
CA GLU A 223 -13.81 7.57 18.10
C GLU A 223 -12.48 6.80 18.15
N ASP A 224 -12.39 5.75 17.35
CA ASP A 224 -11.13 5.15 16.94
C ASP A 224 -10.51 6.02 15.84
N LEU A 225 -9.80 7.08 16.28
CA LEU A 225 -9.10 8.01 15.39
C LEU A 225 -7.95 7.35 14.59
N ARG A 226 -7.73 6.03 14.71
CA ARG A 226 -6.77 5.30 13.89
C ARG A 226 -7.39 4.69 12.65
N HIS A 227 -8.65 4.25 12.72
CA HIS A 227 -9.28 3.47 11.67
C HIS A 227 -10.48 4.21 11.11
N ILE A 228 -10.46 4.42 9.79
CA ILE A 228 -11.58 5.01 9.07
C ILE A 228 -12.80 4.07 9.10
N ASN A 229 -14.00 4.64 9.09
CA ASN A 229 -15.24 3.87 9.02
C ASN A 229 -15.64 3.58 7.56
N ARG A 230 -16.86 3.04 7.38
CA ARG A 230 -17.44 2.76 6.05
C ARG A 230 -17.45 3.95 5.08
N VAL A 231 -17.61 5.18 5.58
CA VAL A 231 -17.59 6.40 4.75
C VAL A 231 -16.18 6.63 4.24
N GLY A 232 -15.17 6.62 5.11
CA GLY A 232 -13.78 6.77 4.70
C GLY A 232 -13.32 5.66 3.75
N HIS A 233 -13.73 4.41 4.00
CA HIS A 233 -13.49 3.28 3.09
C HIS A 233 -14.08 3.52 1.70
N LYS A 234 -15.34 3.99 1.62
CA LYS A 234 -15.96 4.33 0.34
C LYS A 234 -15.21 5.45 -0.38
N ILE A 235 -14.83 6.51 0.33
CA ILE A 235 -14.08 7.62 -0.27
C ILE A 235 -12.73 7.13 -0.80
N MET A 236 -12.00 6.29 -0.06
CA MET A 236 -10.73 5.72 -0.53
C MET A 236 -10.91 4.94 -1.84
N ALA A 237 -11.94 4.10 -1.94
CA ALA A 237 -12.26 3.36 -3.16
C ALA A 237 -12.61 4.30 -4.31
N ASP A 238 -13.52 5.26 -4.08
CA ASP A 238 -13.93 6.23 -5.09
C ASP A 238 -12.75 7.08 -5.60
N LEU A 239 -11.84 7.51 -4.73
CA LEU A 239 -10.64 8.26 -5.12
C LEU A 239 -9.69 7.43 -5.99
N LEU A 240 -9.49 6.14 -5.67
CA LEU A 240 -8.74 5.23 -6.52
C LEU A 240 -9.42 5.03 -7.87
N ILE A 241 -10.74 4.84 -7.89
CA ILE A 241 -11.51 4.68 -9.12
C ILE A 241 -11.41 5.94 -10.00
N ALA A 242 -11.58 7.12 -9.42
CA ALA A 242 -11.42 8.39 -10.13
C ALA A 242 -10.01 8.52 -10.72
N TYR A 243 -8.99 8.07 -9.99
CA TYR A 243 -7.62 8.04 -10.48
C TYR A 243 -7.44 7.07 -11.66
N MET A 244 -7.99 5.86 -11.58
CA MET A 244 -7.95 4.89 -12.69
C MET A 244 -8.68 5.43 -13.92
N GLN A 245 -9.88 6.00 -13.75
CA GLN A 245 -10.64 6.66 -14.82
C GLN A 245 -9.82 7.76 -15.49
N ARG A 246 -9.15 8.61 -14.71
CA ARG A 246 -8.24 9.63 -15.24
C ARG A 246 -7.13 9.03 -16.09
N GLN A 247 -6.49 7.96 -15.63
CA GLN A 247 -5.41 7.32 -16.39
C GLN A 247 -5.92 6.57 -17.65
N ILE A 248 -7.14 6.03 -17.62
CA ILE A 248 -7.83 5.50 -18.81
C ILE A 248 -8.00 6.61 -19.86
N CYS A 249 -8.49 7.78 -19.44
CA CYS A 249 -8.67 8.92 -20.34
C CYS A 249 -7.34 9.44 -20.89
N ALA A 250 -6.31 9.56 -20.04
CA ALA A 250 -4.98 9.97 -20.47
C ALA A 250 -4.38 8.99 -21.49
N GLN A 251 -4.54 7.68 -21.27
CA GLN A 251 -4.09 6.64 -22.20
C GLN A 251 -4.85 6.68 -23.53
N GLY A 252 -6.17 6.90 -23.49
CA GLY A 252 -6.98 7.04 -24.70
C GLY A 252 -6.56 8.25 -25.54
N ARG A 253 -6.32 9.40 -24.91
CA ARG A 253 -5.81 10.61 -25.60
C ARG A 253 -4.42 10.41 -26.17
N LEU A 254 -3.54 9.72 -25.42
CA LEU A 254 -2.20 9.36 -25.89
C LEU A 254 -2.24 8.49 -27.14
N LYS A 255 -3.15 7.51 -27.20
CA LYS A 255 -3.36 6.68 -28.40
C LYS A 255 -3.87 7.50 -29.59
N ALA A 256 -4.79 8.43 -29.34
CA ALA A 256 -5.34 9.29 -30.38
C ALA A 256 -4.31 10.27 -30.93
N ASN A 257 -3.35 10.72 -30.09
CA ASN A 257 -2.27 11.61 -30.49
C ASN A 257 -0.91 11.20 -29.86
N PRO A 258 -0.17 10.29 -30.51
CA PRO A 258 1.11 9.81 -30.00
C PRO A 258 2.25 10.83 -30.04
N SER A 259 2.08 11.97 -30.72
CA SER A 259 3.14 12.99 -30.89
C SER A 259 3.69 13.55 -29.58
N VAL A 260 2.94 13.43 -28.48
CA VAL A 260 3.43 13.77 -27.13
C VAL A 260 4.59 12.89 -26.65
N LEU A 261 4.83 11.75 -27.31
CA LEU A 261 6.01 10.88 -27.10
C LEU A 261 7.18 11.22 -28.04
N GLU A 262 7.09 12.27 -28.84
CA GLU A 262 8.17 12.73 -29.72
C GLU A 262 9.02 13.83 -29.06
N TYR A 263 8.84 14.06 -27.75
CA TYR A 263 9.60 15.07 -27.02
C TYR A 263 11.11 14.85 -27.14
N GLN A 264 11.81 15.89 -27.58
CA GLN A 264 13.26 16.00 -27.53
C GLN A 264 13.64 17.31 -26.85
N SER A 265 14.47 17.22 -25.81
CA SER A 265 15.00 18.42 -25.16
C SER A 265 16.01 19.12 -26.07
N PRO A 266 16.07 20.47 -26.08
CA PRO A 266 17.10 21.18 -26.82
C PRO A 266 18.50 20.70 -26.42
N GLY A 267 19.28 20.26 -27.42
CA GLY A 267 20.63 19.72 -27.21
C GLY A 267 20.69 18.36 -26.50
N ASN A 268 19.59 17.60 -26.39
CA ASN A 268 19.52 16.29 -25.73
C ASN A 268 20.01 16.32 -24.27
N THR A 269 19.65 17.37 -23.54
CA THR A 269 20.05 17.59 -22.14
C THR A 269 19.22 16.79 -21.14
N ILE A 270 17.97 16.49 -21.50
CA ILE A 270 17.04 15.62 -20.77
C ILE A 270 16.58 14.52 -21.73
N PRO A 271 16.79 13.24 -21.38
CA PRO A 271 16.29 12.10 -22.15
C PRO A 271 14.78 12.15 -22.36
N GLY A 272 14.33 11.58 -23.47
CA GLY A 272 12.94 11.53 -23.86
C GLY A 272 12.21 10.29 -23.32
N PRO A 273 11.12 9.88 -24.00
CA PRO A 273 10.28 8.77 -23.57
C PRO A 273 10.95 7.41 -23.44
N GLU A 274 12.15 7.23 -23.98
CA GLU A 274 12.96 6.02 -23.87
C GLU A 274 13.29 5.64 -22.42
N GLU A 275 13.32 6.61 -21.48
CA GLU A 275 13.62 6.36 -20.06
C GLU A 275 12.37 6.21 -19.17
N LEU A 276 11.14 6.38 -19.70
CA LEU A 276 9.90 6.43 -18.91
C LEU A 276 9.51 5.14 -18.16
N ASN A 277 10.23 4.04 -18.37
CA ASN A 277 10.02 2.77 -17.67
C ASN A 277 11.21 2.38 -16.79
N GLU A 278 12.31 3.12 -16.84
CA GLU A 278 13.53 2.82 -16.10
C GLU A 278 13.33 3.12 -14.61
N MET A 279 13.82 2.22 -13.77
CA MET A 279 13.95 2.52 -12.34
C MET A 279 15.23 3.32 -12.10
N PRO A 280 15.24 4.24 -11.11
CA PRO A 280 16.44 4.89 -10.64
C PRO A 280 17.55 3.87 -10.41
N ARG A 281 18.75 4.24 -10.85
CA ARG A 281 19.92 3.37 -10.83
C ARG A 281 20.43 3.10 -9.41
N LEU A 282 20.18 4.01 -8.50
CA LEU A 282 20.59 3.95 -7.10
C LEU A 282 19.34 4.02 -6.21
N GLY A 283 19.44 3.50 -5.00
CA GLY A 283 18.44 3.79 -3.97
C GLY A 283 18.49 5.23 -3.49
N MET A 284 17.32 5.76 -3.12
CA MET A 284 17.14 7.12 -2.60
C MET A 284 18.10 7.47 -1.45
N PHE A 285 18.41 6.51 -0.58
CA PHE A 285 19.24 6.73 0.62
C PHE A 285 20.72 6.36 0.42
N ARG A 286 21.15 6.12 -0.84
CA ARG A 286 22.55 5.78 -1.16
C ARG A 286 23.35 7.03 -1.50
N LYS A 287 24.66 6.96 -1.24
CA LYS A 287 25.60 7.96 -1.77
C LYS A 287 25.61 7.88 -3.30
N TYR A 288 25.63 9.03 -3.96
CA TYR A 288 25.78 9.09 -5.42
C TYR A 288 27.08 8.42 -5.87
N VAL A 289 26.95 7.46 -6.78
CA VAL A 289 28.05 6.80 -7.48
C VAL A 289 27.70 6.76 -8.96
N ARG A 290 28.63 7.21 -9.83
CA ARG A 290 28.34 7.44 -11.25
C ARG A 290 27.87 6.20 -12.02
N ASN A 291 28.50 5.04 -11.77
CA ASN A 291 28.35 3.84 -12.60
C ASN A 291 27.87 2.59 -11.83
N GLU A 292 27.39 2.72 -10.60
CA GLU A 292 26.78 1.61 -9.82
C GLU A 292 25.25 1.50 -9.99
N ARG A 293 24.73 0.36 -10.44
CA ARG A 293 23.29 0.08 -10.49
C ARG A 293 22.92 -0.89 -9.38
N GLU A 294 21.89 -0.58 -8.63
CA GLU A 294 21.38 -1.46 -7.59
C GLU A 294 20.78 -2.73 -8.20
N VAL A 295 21.13 -3.87 -7.62
CA VAL A 295 20.64 -5.18 -8.04
C VAL A 295 19.44 -5.52 -7.16
N SER A 296 18.35 -5.99 -7.78
CA SER A 296 17.21 -6.51 -7.02
C SER A 296 17.65 -7.71 -6.19
N ILE A 297 17.27 -7.71 -4.91
CA ILE A 297 17.65 -8.74 -3.95
C ILE A 297 16.48 -9.70 -3.81
N LYS A 298 16.71 -10.96 -4.16
CA LYS A 298 15.75 -12.02 -3.81
C LYS A 298 15.80 -12.25 -2.30
N THR A 299 14.64 -12.14 -1.67
CA THR A 299 14.45 -12.39 -0.24
C THR A 299 13.69 -13.69 -0.05
N THR A 300 13.91 -14.34 1.11
CA THR A 300 13.12 -15.51 1.54
C THR A 300 12.40 -15.11 2.82
N CYS A 301 11.10 -15.44 2.90
CA CYS A 301 10.30 -15.15 4.08
C CYS A 301 9.74 -16.45 4.67
N LEU A 302 9.81 -16.55 6.01
CA LEU A 302 9.05 -17.49 6.80
C LEU A 302 8.15 -16.69 7.72
N SER A 303 6.84 -16.95 7.69
CA SER A 303 5.86 -16.16 8.43
C SER A 303 4.87 -17.05 9.18
N THR A 304 4.54 -16.70 10.42
CA THR A 304 3.45 -17.33 11.19
C THR A 304 2.07 -17.13 10.56
N ARG A 305 2.00 -16.28 9.53
CA ARG A 305 0.79 -15.89 8.80
C ARG A 305 0.77 -16.39 7.36
N SER A 306 1.87 -16.96 6.87
CA SER A 306 1.92 -17.47 5.50
C SER A 306 1.47 -18.93 5.45
N LYS A 307 0.70 -19.25 4.41
CA LYS A 307 0.41 -20.64 4.02
C LYS A 307 1.45 -21.21 3.04
N LYS A 308 2.12 -20.35 2.26
CA LYS A 308 3.14 -20.75 1.28
C LYS A 308 4.38 -21.24 2.01
N HIS A 309 4.92 -20.41 2.91
CA HIS A 309 6.10 -20.72 3.72
C HIS A 309 5.87 -20.41 5.21
N PRO A 310 5.26 -21.33 5.98
CA PRO A 310 4.97 -21.10 7.39
C PRO A 310 6.24 -21.10 8.25
N LEU A 311 6.35 -20.15 9.18
CA LEU A 311 7.42 -20.13 10.18
C LEU A 311 7.20 -21.23 11.22
N LYS A 312 8.02 -22.30 11.18
CA LYS A 312 7.98 -23.40 12.14
C LYS A 312 9.37 -23.67 12.72
N PRO A 313 9.51 -23.78 14.05
CA PRO A 313 10.78 -24.13 14.65
C PRO A 313 11.14 -25.59 14.36
N ILE A 314 12.42 -25.85 14.07
CA ILE A 314 12.96 -27.21 13.93
C ILE A 314 13.19 -27.88 15.29
N ARG A 315 13.33 -27.07 16.35
CA ARG A 315 13.41 -27.50 17.75
C ARG A 315 12.79 -26.42 18.63
N GLN A 316 11.95 -26.81 19.58
CA GLN A 316 11.34 -25.87 20.53
C GLN A 316 11.22 -26.48 21.93
N GLU A 317 11.40 -25.64 22.94
CA GLU A 317 11.21 -25.93 24.35
C GLU A 317 10.53 -24.71 24.99
N GLY A 318 9.28 -24.86 25.43
CA GLY A 318 8.50 -23.78 26.05
C GLY A 318 7.88 -22.74 25.08
N TRP A 319 8.22 -22.80 23.79
CA TRP A 319 7.59 -21.96 22.76
C TRP A 319 6.36 -22.65 22.16
N VAL A 320 5.28 -21.90 21.95
CA VAL A 320 4.00 -22.38 21.41
C VAL A 320 3.43 -21.38 20.41
N GLU A 321 2.65 -21.88 19.45
CA GLU A 321 1.84 -21.02 18.59
C GLU A 321 0.74 -20.35 19.41
N TRP A 322 0.50 -19.07 19.12
CA TRP A 322 -0.55 -18.30 19.75
C TRP A 322 -1.14 -17.30 18.77
N ALA A 323 -2.46 -17.16 18.80
CA ALA A 323 -3.19 -16.20 17.99
C ALA A 323 -4.07 -15.30 18.84
N TRP A 324 -4.15 -14.03 18.43
CA TRP A 324 -5.12 -13.07 18.94
C TRP A 324 -5.86 -12.43 17.77
N LYS A 325 -7.15 -12.77 17.67
CA LYS A 325 -7.97 -12.50 16.49
C LYS A 325 -7.27 -13.01 15.23
N GLU A 326 -7.09 -12.17 14.21
CA GLU A 326 -6.41 -12.48 12.94
C GLU A 326 -4.87 -12.44 13.02
N LYS A 327 -4.29 -12.21 14.21
CA LYS A 327 -2.83 -12.06 14.39
C LYS A 327 -2.23 -13.34 14.97
N SER A 328 -1.30 -13.95 14.23
CA SER A 328 -0.61 -15.19 14.62
C SER A 328 0.86 -14.93 15.00
N TYR A 329 1.33 -15.57 16.07
CA TYR A 329 2.69 -15.48 16.62
C TYR A 329 3.18 -16.83 17.16
N VAL A 330 4.48 -16.94 17.38
CA VAL A 330 5.06 -17.95 18.28
C VAL A 330 5.48 -17.22 19.55
N ILE A 331 5.09 -17.73 20.72
CA ILE A 331 5.34 -17.08 22.01
C ILE A 331 5.98 -18.05 22.99
N ALA A 332 6.66 -17.51 24.01
CA ALA A 332 7.05 -18.24 25.22
C ALA A 332 6.50 -17.50 26.45
N LYS A 333 6.19 -18.25 27.51
CA LYS A 333 5.66 -17.71 28.77
C LYS A 333 6.68 -17.72 29.91
N GLU A 334 7.71 -18.54 29.81
CA GLU A 334 8.71 -18.75 30.86
C GLU A 334 10.10 -18.29 30.39
N PRO A 335 10.86 -17.56 31.21
CA PRO A 335 12.27 -17.28 30.94
C PRO A 335 13.09 -18.57 30.73
N GLY A 336 13.98 -18.55 29.76
CA GLY A 336 14.82 -19.72 29.41
C GLY A 336 14.26 -20.62 28.33
N ALA A 337 12.98 -20.47 27.95
CA ALA A 337 12.39 -21.15 26.80
C ALA A 337 13.18 -20.86 25.51
N ARG A 338 13.35 -21.87 24.65
CA ARG A 338 14.18 -21.78 23.44
C ARG A 338 13.46 -22.30 22.21
N ALA A 339 13.64 -21.62 21.07
CA ALA A 339 13.21 -22.08 19.76
C ALA A 339 14.37 -21.95 18.76
N THR A 340 14.50 -22.90 17.85
CA THR A 340 15.50 -22.92 16.78
C THR A 340 14.79 -22.99 15.43
N PHE A 341 15.20 -22.17 14.49
CA PHE A 341 14.63 -22.09 13.14
C PHE A 341 15.72 -22.37 12.12
N ALA A 342 15.38 -23.11 11.06
CA ALA A 342 16.22 -23.20 9.88
C ALA A 342 15.86 -22.06 8.94
N ILE A 343 16.85 -21.28 8.49
CA ILE A 343 16.66 -20.11 7.64
C ILE A 343 17.72 -20.15 6.54
N ASP A 344 17.29 -20.03 5.29
CA ASP A 344 18.20 -19.83 4.17
C ASP A 344 18.54 -18.34 4.05
N VAL A 345 19.82 -18.02 4.13
CA VAL A 345 20.30 -16.64 4.09
C VAL A 345 20.84 -16.31 2.70
N GLY A 346 20.29 -15.25 2.10
CA GLY A 346 20.72 -14.76 0.79
C GLY A 346 22.11 -14.12 0.81
N THR A 347 22.54 -13.62 -0.35
CA THR A 347 23.90 -13.09 -0.58
C THR A 347 24.31 -11.90 0.27
N ILE A 348 23.34 -11.20 0.88
CA ILE A 348 23.60 -10.04 1.75
C ILE A 348 23.88 -10.47 3.20
N GLY A 349 23.58 -11.71 3.58
CA GLY A 349 23.87 -12.19 4.94
C GLY A 349 22.99 -11.58 6.04
N VAL A 350 21.88 -10.92 5.69
CA VAL A 350 21.02 -10.22 6.65
C VAL A 350 19.80 -11.06 7.00
N ILE A 351 19.56 -11.24 8.29
CA ILE A 351 18.35 -11.87 8.84
C ILE A 351 17.51 -10.81 9.54
N LYS A 352 16.23 -10.72 9.19
CA LYS A 352 15.25 -9.87 9.87
C LYS A 352 14.27 -10.71 10.67
N ILE A 353 14.08 -10.35 11.94
CA ILE A 353 13.09 -10.97 12.82
C ILE A 353 11.97 -9.96 13.07
N SER A 354 10.76 -10.30 12.65
CA SER A 354 9.56 -9.52 13.01
C SER A 354 9.03 -9.97 14.36
N TYR A 355 8.71 -9.02 15.23
CA TYR A 355 8.17 -9.29 16.57
C TYR A 355 7.15 -8.22 16.96
N LEU A 356 6.28 -8.54 17.91
CA LEU A 356 5.35 -7.57 18.48
C LEU A 356 6.05 -6.77 19.59
N LYS A 357 5.95 -5.44 19.54
CA LYS A 357 6.33 -4.57 20.66
C LYS A 357 5.06 -3.99 21.29
N SER A 358 4.89 -4.18 22.60
CA SER A 358 3.63 -3.85 23.30
C SER A 358 3.79 -3.72 24.81
N LYS A 359 3.21 -2.64 25.36
CA LYS A 359 2.93 -2.48 26.80
C LYS A 359 1.74 -3.34 27.23
N THR A 360 0.66 -3.31 26.42
CA THR A 360 -0.62 -3.98 26.69
C THR A 360 -0.49 -5.48 26.97
N PHE A 361 0.41 -6.16 26.25
CA PHE A 361 0.63 -7.60 26.42
C PHE A 361 1.72 -7.95 27.42
N GLY A 362 2.38 -6.95 28.05
CA GLY A 362 3.42 -7.20 29.06
C GLY A 362 4.59 -8.05 28.55
N LEU A 363 5.02 -7.83 27.30
CA LEU A 363 5.96 -8.72 26.62
C LEU A 363 7.35 -8.70 27.25
N GLY A 364 8.02 -9.85 27.29
CA GLY A 364 9.40 -9.98 27.76
C GLY A 364 10.45 -9.68 26.69
N ASN A 365 11.71 -9.95 27.04
CA ASN A 365 12.85 -9.83 26.13
C ASN A 365 13.26 -11.20 25.59
N VAL A 366 13.71 -11.24 24.33
CA VAL A 366 14.22 -12.44 23.68
C VAL A 366 15.68 -12.22 23.28
N LYS A 367 16.54 -13.20 23.51
CA LYS A 367 17.93 -13.20 23.04
C LYS A 367 18.00 -14.06 21.77
N CYS A 368 18.53 -13.52 20.69
CA CYS A 368 18.62 -14.17 19.38
C CYS A 368 20.06 -14.21 18.88
N TRP A 369 20.47 -15.31 18.27
CA TRP A 369 21.79 -15.50 17.66
C TRP A 369 21.72 -16.50 16.50
N VAL A 370 22.74 -16.46 15.64
CA VAL A 370 22.86 -17.29 14.43
C VAL A 370 24.02 -18.28 14.62
N ASP A 371 23.91 -19.48 14.03
CA ASP A 371 24.96 -20.51 13.98
C ASP A 371 25.60 -20.86 15.35
N ASN A 372 24.78 -20.90 16.40
CA ASN A 372 25.21 -21.14 17.78
C ASN A 372 26.21 -20.12 18.35
N ASN A 373 26.42 -18.98 17.68
CA ASN A 373 27.29 -17.92 18.18
C ASN A 373 26.57 -17.03 19.21
N GLU A 374 26.36 -17.56 20.42
CA GLU A 374 25.65 -16.81 21.47
C GLU A 374 26.40 -15.53 21.91
N SER A 375 27.72 -15.46 21.67
CA SER A 375 28.53 -14.28 22.01
C SER A 375 28.18 -13.04 21.19
N SER A 376 27.64 -13.21 19.97
CA SER A 376 27.15 -12.12 19.11
C SER A 376 25.66 -11.86 19.24
N ALA A 377 25.00 -12.47 20.23
CA ALA A 377 23.56 -12.40 20.37
C ALA A 377 23.03 -10.97 20.49
N ARG A 378 21.85 -10.74 19.92
CA ARG A 378 21.07 -9.50 20.04
C ARG A 378 19.92 -9.72 21.00
N VAL A 379 19.64 -8.71 21.82
CA VAL A 379 18.44 -8.69 22.68
C VAL A 379 17.34 -7.93 21.94
N ILE A 380 16.21 -8.59 21.78
CA ILE A 380 14.98 -8.05 21.22
C ILE A 380 14.07 -7.70 22.39
N GLU A 381 13.78 -6.41 22.55
CA GLU A 381 12.92 -5.90 23.62
C GLU A 381 11.46 -5.86 23.15
N GLY A 382 10.63 -6.73 23.72
CA GLY A 382 9.20 -6.80 23.42
C GLY A 382 8.36 -5.72 24.13
N TRP A 383 8.87 -5.13 25.22
CA TRP A 383 8.15 -4.12 26.00
C TRP A 383 8.53 -2.69 25.60
N TRP A 384 7.59 -1.76 25.80
CA TRP A 384 7.82 -0.32 25.79
C TRP A 384 6.82 0.40 26.70
N ASN A 385 7.06 1.68 26.98
CA ASN A 385 6.14 2.52 27.74
C ASN A 385 5.21 3.35 26.84
N GLU A 386 4.64 2.73 25.81
CA GLU A 386 3.68 3.39 24.90
C GLU A 386 2.29 2.79 25.08
N ASP A 387 1.33 3.60 25.49
CA ASP A 387 -0.06 3.19 25.71
C ASP A 387 -0.83 3.06 24.40
N GLY A 388 -1.69 2.05 24.28
CA GLY A 388 -2.52 1.80 23.09
C GLY A 388 -1.77 1.34 21.83
N LEU A 389 -0.44 1.47 21.78
CA LEU A 389 0.38 1.07 20.65
C LEU A 389 0.83 -0.40 20.73
N ASN A 390 0.34 -1.18 19.78
CA ASN A 390 0.64 -2.60 19.59
C ASN A 390 1.12 -2.80 18.15
N LEU A 391 2.43 -2.69 17.92
CA LEU A 391 3.00 -2.61 16.57
C LEU A 391 4.03 -3.72 16.33
N SER A 392 4.06 -4.21 15.09
CA SER A 392 5.18 -5.01 14.61
C SER A 392 6.45 -4.15 14.55
N ARG A 393 7.58 -4.76 14.94
CA ARG A 393 8.93 -4.22 14.89
C ARG A 393 9.87 -5.26 14.30
N PHE A 394 11.05 -4.81 13.91
CA PHE A 394 12.08 -5.64 13.30
C PHE A 394 13.38 -5.54 14.07
N ALA A 395 14.03 -6.68 14.24
CA ALA A 395 15.41 -6.76 14.69
C ALA A 395 16.26 -7.31 13.55
N ILE A 396 17.46 -6.74 13.39
CA ILE A 396 18.42 -7.15 12.36
C ILE A 396 19.54 -7.95 13.03
N SER A 397 19.80 -9.13 12.49
CA SER A 397 21.01 -9.90 12.76
C SER A 397 21.84 -9.96 11.47
N GLN A 398 23.15 -9.77 11.60
CA GLN A 398 24.15 -9.91 10.55
C GLN A 398 25.20 -10.92 11.00
#